data_AF-A0A158HMU5-F1
#
_entry.id   AF-A0A158HMU5-F1
#
_cell.length_a   1.000
_cell.length_b   1.000
_cell.length_c   1.000
_cell.angle_alpha   90.00
_cell.angle_beta   90.00
_cell.angle_gamma   90.00
#
_symmetry.space_group_name_H-M   'P 1'
#
loop_
_entity.id
_entity.type
_entity.pdbx_description
1 polymer ?
#
loop_
_entity_poly.entity_id
_entity_poly.type
_entity_poly.pdbx_seq_one_letter_code
_entity_poly.pdbx_strand_id
1 'polypeptide(L)'
;MVKDAEANAEEDRRLRELADSRNQGDALAHSTKKAVAEYGDKVEAAEKEKIEAALKDLEEALKSSTADKATIDAKIEALATASQKLGEKMYADMAAAQGVGGEAASATGAAGAAGAASGPGAQTAPEQDDDVVDADFKEVKKD
;
A
#
# COMPACT_ATOMS: atom_id res chain seq x y z
N MET A 1 -30.21 -17.24 20.28
CA MET A 1 -29.08 -18.17 20.06
C MET A 1 -28.39 -17.94 18.71
N VAL A 2 -29.01 -18.19 17.54
CA VAL A 2 -28.34 -17.92 16.24
C VAL A 2 -28.14 -16.42 15.97
N LYS A 3 -29.19 -15.60 16.19
CA LYS A 3 -29.12 -14.14 16.01
C LYS A 3 -28.10 -13.44 16.92
N ASP A 4 -27.93 -13.95 18.14
CA ASP A 4 -26.94 -13.42 19.08
C ASP A 4 -25.52 -13.77 18.63
N ALA A 5 -25.31 -14.99 18.12
CA ALA A 5 -24.01 -15.40 17.58
C ALA A 5 -23.62 -14.61 16.32
N GLU A 6 -24.57 -14.30 15.44
CA GLU A 6 -24.35 -13.48 14.24
C GLU A 6 -24.00 -12.03 14.59
N ALA A 7 -24.68 -11.43 15.58
CA ALA A 7 -24.39 -10.07 16.03
C ALA A 7 -22.98 -9.93 16.62
N ASN A 8 -22.55 -10.89 17.46
CA ASN A 8 -21.19 -10.90 18.01
C ASN A 8 -20.14 -11.15 16.91
N ALA A 9 -20.43 -12.01 15.93
CA ALA A 9 -19.52 -12.26 14.81
C ALA A 9 -19.32 -11.02 13.92
N GLU A 10 -20.36 -10.19 13.72
CA GLU A 10 -20.21 -8.91 13.03
C GLU A 10 -19.41 -7.89 13.83
N GLU A 11 -19.63 -7.82 15.15
CA GLU A 11 -18.94 -6.87 16.02
C GLU A 11 -17.44 -7.19 16.14
N ASP A 12 -17.08 -8.47 16.29
CA ASP A 12 -15.70 -8.95 16.27
C ASP A 12 -15.02 -8.65 14.93
N ARG A 13 -15.73 -8.81 13.80
CA ARG A 13 -15.21 -8.44 12.48
C ARG A 13 -14.93 -6.95 12.39
N ARG A 14 -15.86 -6.10 12.82
CA ARG A 14 -15.69 -4.64 12.81
C ARG A 14 -14.50 -4.21 13.67
N LEU A 15 -14.35 -4.80 14.86
CA LEU A 15 -13.21 -4.55 15.76
C LEU A 15 -11.89 -4.94 15.11
N ARG A 16 -11.85 -6.10 14.44
CA ARG A 16 -10.65 -6.57 13.73
C ARG A 16 -10.28 -5.67 12.55
N GLU A 17 -11.25 -5.32 11.72
CA GLU A 17 -11.04 -4.41 10.59
C GLU A 17 -10.56 -3.02 11.05
N LEU A 18 -11.09 -2.51 12.16
CA LEU A 18 -10.62 -1.26 12.76
C LEU A 18 -9.16 -1.38 13.23
N ALA A 19 -8.81 -2.48 13.90
CA ALA A 19 -7.44 -2.71 14.35
C ALA A 19 -6.47 -2.83 13.16
N ASP A 20 -6.89 -3.52 12.09
CA ASP A 20 -6.09 -3.64 10.86
C ASP A 20 -5.87 -2.26 10.21
N SER A 21 -6.92 -1.42 10.07
CA SER A 21 -6.77 -0.05 9.58
C SER A 21 -5.86 0.80 10.46
N ARG A 22 -5.91 0.65 11.80
CA ARG A 22 -5.00 1.36 12.72
C ARG A 22 -3.55 0.93 12.50
N ASN A 23 -3.30 -0.36 12.38
CA ASN A 23 -1.96 -0.91 12.14
C ASN A 23 -1.41 -0.44 10.78
N GLN A 24 -2.25 -0.44 9.75
CA GLN A 24 -1.88 0.10 8.43
C GLN A 24 -1.54 1.58 8.49
N GLY A 25 -2.36 2.38 9.20
CA GLY A 25 -2.10 3.80 9.38
C GLY A 25 -0.80 4.08 10.14
N ASP A 26 -0.52 3.33 11.19
CA ASP A 26 0.71 3.48 11.98
C ASP A 26 1.95 3.10 11.16
N ALA A 27 1.88 1.99 10.42
CA ALA A 27 2.94 1.57 9.51
C ALA A 27 3.21 2.63 8.42
N LEU A 28 2.15 3.18 7.82
CA LEU A 28 2.27 4.25 6.83
C LEU A 28 2.89 5.51 7.47
N ALA A 29 2.38 5.95 8.61
CA ALA A 29 2.90 7.13 9.31
C ALA A 29 4.40 6.98 9.61
N HIS A 30 4.83 5.83 10.12
CA HIS A 30 6.23 5.57 10.43
C HIS A 30 7.11 5.58 9.16
N SER A 31 6.68 4.88 8.10
CA SER A 31 7.43 4.84 6.84
C SER A 31 7.54 6.21 6.16
N THR A 32 6.46 6.99 6.11
CA THR A 32 6.49 8.34 5.54
C THR A 32 7.33 9.28 6.39
N LYS A 33 7.27 9.19 7.73
CA LYS A 33 8.13 9.99 8.62
C LYS A 33 9.61 9.74 8.38
N LYS A 34 9.99 8.48 8.17
CA LYS A 34 11.36 8.12 7.78
C LYS A 34 11.72 8.72 6.42
N ALA A 35 10.84 8.57 5.43
CA ALA A 35 11.07 9.13 4.10
C ALA A 35 11.21 10.67 4.11
N VAL A 36 10.42 11.38 4.93
CA VAL A 36 10.55 12.85 5.10
C VAL A 36 11.87 13.20 5.77
N ALA A 37 12.35 12.41 6.74
CA ALA A 37 13.64 12.65 7.37
C ALA A 37 14.82 12.44 6.40
N GLU A 38 14.73 11.48 5.49
CA GLU A 38 15.81 11.13 4.55
C GLU A 38 15.77 11.92 3.24
N TYR A 39 14.57 12.20 2.72
CA TYR A 39 14.33 12.79 1.39
C TYR A 39 13.56 14.12 1.45
N GLY A 40 13.12 14.56 2.64
CA GLY A 40 12.36 15.80 2.80
C GLY A 40 13.10 17.05 2.33
N ASP A 41 14.44 17.01 2.29
CA ASP A 41 15.26 18.11 1.79
C ASP A 41 15.39 18.11 0.25
N LYS A 42 14.95 17.03 -0.42
CA LYS A 42 14.91 16.89 -1.89
C LYS A 42 13.54 17.22 -2.50
N VAL A 43 12.55 17.54 -1.67
CA VAL A 43 11.20 17.97 -2.08
C VAL A 43 10.98 19.43 -1.75
N GLU A 44 9.97 20.06 -2.35
CA GLU A 44 9.68 21.47 -2.08
C GLU A 44 9.16 21.66 -0.64
N ALA A 45 9.52 22.78 0.01
CA ALA A 45 9.10 23.07 1.38
C ALA A 45 7.57 23.02 1.57
N ALA A 46 6.82 23.51 0.59
CA ALA A 46 5.36 23.48 0.60
C ALA A 46 4.78 22.05 0.52
N GLU A 47 5.50 21.12 -0.10
CA GLU A 47 5.11 19.71 -0.18
C GLU A 47 5.47 18.97 1.10
N LYS A 48 6.67 19.23 1.64
CA LYS A 48 7.10 18.75 2.96
C LYS A 48 6.12 19.13 4.05
N GLU A 49 5.72 20.41 4.11
CA GLU A 49 4.73 20.89 5.10
C GLU A 49 3.37 20.20 4.96
N LYS A 50 2.91 19.93 3.73
CA LYS A 50 1.65 19.19 3.50
C LYS A 50 1.75 17.74 4.00
N ILE A 51 2.88 17.08 3.77
CA ILE A 51 3.10 15.71 4.24
C ILE A 51 3.19 15.67 5.76
N GLU A 52 3.91 16.61 6.38
CA GLU A 52 4.02 16.71 7.83
C GLU A 52 2.67 17.01 8.50
N ALA A 53 1.86 17.87 7.89
CA ALA A 53 0.48 18.13 8.35
C ALA A 53 -0.39 16.85 8.25
N ALA A 54 -0.35 16.15 7.11
CA ALA A 54 -1.10 14.90 6.93
C ALA A 54 -0.64 13.79 7.89
N LEU A 55 0.67 13.71 8.16
CA LEU A 55 1.25 12.80 9.16
C LEU A 55 0.68 13.07 10.55
N LYS A 56 0.69 14.34 10.96
CA LYS A 56 0.16 14.74 12.27
C LYS A 56 -1.33 14.43 12.40
N ASP A 57 -2.10 14.73 11.36
CA ASP A 57 -3.52 14.42 11.30
C ASP A 57 -3.81 12.91 11.42
N LEU A 58 -3.02 12.07 10.75
CA LEU A 58 -3.14 10.62 10.85
C LEU A 58 -2.74 10.12 12.25
N GLU A 59 -1.62 10.61 12.81
CA GLU A 59 -1.19 10.27 14.16
C GLU A 59 -2.25 10.67 15.21
N GLU A 60 -2.89 11.83 15.07
CA GLU A 60 -3.96 12.29 15.96
C GLU A 60 -5.20 11.40 15.85
N ALA A 61 -5.60 11.00 14.63
CA ALA A 61 -6.68 10.05 14.41
C ALA A 61 -6.37 8.66 15.02
N LEU A 62 -5.12 8.19 14.89
CA LEU A 62 -4.66 6.92 15.48
C LEU A 62 -4.55 6.96 17.00
N LYS A 63 -4.31 8.14 17.60
CA LYS A 63 -4.35 8.34 19.06
C LYS A 63 -5.78 8.49 19.60
N SER A 64 -6.72 8.92 18.75
CA SER A 64 -8.12 9.05 19.14
C SER A 64 -8.79 7.69 19.33
N SER A 65 -9.30 7.45 20.53
CA SER A 65 -10.09 6.26 20.87
C SER A 65 -11.50 6.27 20.26
N THR A 66 -11.92 7.37 19.63
CA THR A 66 -13.23 7.52 18.99
C THR A 66 -13.15 7.56 17.46
N ALA A 67 -11.95 7.36 16.88
CA ALA A 67 -11.80 7.34 15.44
C ALA A 67 -12.29 6.02 14.85
N ASP A 68 -13.25 6.11 13.94
CA ASP A 68 -13.79 4.97 13.20
C ASP A 68 -12.88 4.57 12.05
N LYS A 69 -13.08 3.36 11.53
CA LYS A 69 -12.34 2.81 10.39
C LYS A 69 -12.30 3.78 9.21
N ALA A 70 -13.47 4.34 8.85
CA ALA A 70 -13.59 5.27 7.73
C ALA A 70 -12.77 6.55 7.92
N THR A 71 -12.64 7.05 9.16
CA THR A 71 -11.82 8.23 9.45
C THR A 71 -10.34 7.91 9.29
N ILE A 72 -9.89 6.77 9.79
CA ILE A 72 -8.50 6.33 9.67
C ILE A 72 -8.15 6.11 8.20
N ASP A 73 -9.00 5.38 7.46
CA ASP A 73 -8.79 5.11 6.03
C ASP A 73 -8.70 6.40 5.22
N ALA A 74 -9.59 7.38 5.47
CA ALA A 74 -9.53 8.68 4.80
C ALA A 74 -8.23 9.45 5.10
N LYS A 75 -7.70 9.35 6.33
CA LYS A 75 -6.41 9.97 6.69
C LYS A 75 -5.23 9.21 6.07
N ILE A 76 -5.31 7.89 5.97
CA ILE A 76 -4.34 7.05 5.25
C ILE A 76 -4.28 7.46 3.78
N GLU A 77 -5.43 7.58 3.11
CA GLU A 77 -5.50 8.02 1.71
C GLU A 77 -4.97 9.44 1.52
N ALA A 78 -5.28 10.36 2.44
CA ALA A 78 -4.77 11.73 2.41
C ALA A 78 -3.23 11.76 2.54
N LEU A 79 -2.68 10.96 3.47
CA LEU A 79 -1.23 10.84 3.64
C LEU A 79 -0.59 10.19 2.41
N ALA A 80 -1.17 9.11 1.88
CA ALA A 80 -0.70 8.43 0.68
C ALA A 80 -0.63 9.40 -0.50
N THR A 81 -1.69 10.19 -0.71
CA THR A 81 -1.76 11.20 -1.79
C THR A 81 -0.72 12.30 -1.61
N ALA A 82 -0.56 12.83 -0.39
CA ALA A 82 0.44 13.86 -0.11
C ALA A 82 1.87 13.32 -0.28
N SER A 83 2.10 12.06 0.06
CA SER A 83 3.42 11.41 0.00
C SER A 83 3.77 10.81 -1.37
N GLN A 84 2.88 10.83 -2.38
CA GLN A 84 3.17 10.35 -3.73
C GLN A 84 4.44 10.97 -4.32
N LYS A 85 4.56 12.31 -4.24
CA LYS A 85 5.74 13.02 -4.77
C LYS A 85 7.04 12.66 -4.05
N LEU A 86 6.95 12.45 -2.74
CA LEU A 86 8.08 11.97 -1.93
C LEU A 86 8.45 10.53 -2.32
N GLY A 87 7.44 9.68 -2.54
CA GLY A 87 7.60 8.31 -3.00
C GLY A 87 8.27 8.21 -4.36
N GLU A 88 7.91 9.09 -5.31
CA GLU A 88 8.56 9.17 -6.63
C GLU A 88 10.06 9.48 -6.52
N LYS A 89 10.43 10.43 -5.64
CA LYS A 89 11.84 10.79 -5.39
C LYS A 89 12.60 9.67 -4.68
N MET A 90 11.99 9.06 -3.66
CA MET A 90 12.56 7.94 -2.93
C MET A 90 12.77 6.73 -3.84
N TYR A 91 11.81 6.41 -4.70
CA TYR A 91 11.91 5.30 -5.64
C TYR A 91 12.96 5.54 -6.72
N ALA A 92 13.09 6.78 -7.21
CA ALA A 92 14.15 7.17 -8.13
C ALA A 92 15.55 7.05 -7.49
N ASP A 93 15.71 7.47 -6.23
CA ASP A 93 16.96 7.30 -5.49
C ASP A 93 17.24 5.84 -5.12
N MET A 94 16.23 5.04 -4.74
CA MET A 94 16.39 3.60 -4.52
C MET A 94 16.79 2.90 -5.81
N ALA A 95 16.17 3.21 -6.94
CA ALA A 95 16.55 2.65 -8.23
C ALA A 95 17.98 3.05 -8.64
N ALA A 96 18.45 4.24 -8.25
CA ALA A 96 19.81 4.70 -8.49
C ALA A 96 20.84 4.12 -7.50
N ALA A 97 20.44 3.89 -6.24
CA ALA A 97 21.29 3.30 -5.20
C ALA A 97 21.34 1.76 -5.27
N GLN A 98 20.34 1.15 -5.86
CA GLN A 98 20.12 -0.30 -5.91
C GLN A 98 20.12 -0.76 -7.36
N GLY A 99 21.28 -0.63 -8.02
CA GLY A 99 21.64 -1.62 -9.00
C GLY A 99 21.63 -2.99 -8.29
N VAL A 100 20.71 -3.86 -8.69
CA VAL A 100 20.40 -5.22 -8.19
C VAL A 100 19.55 -5.35 -6.91
N GLY A 101 18.35 -5.92 -7.06
CA GLY A 101 17.75 -6.83 -6.08
C GLY A 101 16.56 -6.32 -5.27
N GLY A 102 15.34 -6.55 -5.78
CA GLY A 102 14.26 -7.21 -5.05
C GLY A 102 13.44 -6.44 -4.00
N GLU A 103 12.12 -6.53 -4.18
CA GLU A 103 11.07 -6.37 -3.17
C GLU A 103 10.71 -4.94 -2.74
N ALA A 104 9.85 -4.28 -3.55
CA ALA A 104 8.99 -3.21 -3.09
C ALA A 104 7.54 -3.50 -3.49
N ALA A 105 6.87 -4.20 -2.57
CA ALA A 105 5.47 -4.01 -2.19
C ALA A 105 4.43 -3.86 -3.32
N SER A 106 3.83 -4.99 -3.67
CA SER A 106 2.46 -5.07 -4.15
C SER A 106 1.52 -4.23 -3.27
N ALA A 107 0.98 -3.16 -3.83
CA ALA A 107 -0.18 -2.46 -3.26
C ALA A 107 -1.01 -1.75 -4.35
N THR A 108 -1.34 -2.46 -5.43
CA THR A 108 -2.50 -2.10 -6.27
C THR A 108 -3.06 -3.34 -6.95
N GLY A 109 -4.13 -3.90 -6.38
CA GLY A 109 -4.79 -5.09 -6.91
C GLY A 109 -6.17 -5.30 -6.30
N ALA A 110 -7.03 -4.31 -6.43
CA ALA A 110 -8.46 -4.52 -6.28
C ALA A 110 -9.00 -5.22 -7.55
N ALA A 111 -9.53 -6.43 -7.40
CA ALA A 111 -10.73 -6.97 -8.07
C ALA A 111 -10.68 -8.50 -8.25
N GLY A 112 -11.81 -9.15 -7.96
CA GLY A 112 -12.17 -10.45 -8.55
C GLY A 112 -11.85 -11.65 -7.66
N ALA A 113 -12.73 -12.03 -6.74
CA ALA A 113 -13.87 -12.92 -6.98
C ALA A 113 -13.51 -14.41 -7.05
N ALA A 114 -14.15 -15.15 -6.15
CA ALA A 114 -14.68 -16.50 -6.32
C ALA A 114 -13.69 -17.65 -6.57
N GLY A 115 -13.63 -18.53 -5.55
CA GLY A 115 -14.15 -19.87 -5.77
C GLY A 115 -13.15 -21.02 -5.79
N ALA A 116 -13.58 -22.08 -5.12
CA ALA A 116 -13.23 -23.48 -5.32
C ALA A 116 -11.94 -24.01 -4.66
N ALA A 117 -12.17 -24.65 -3.52
CA ALA A 117 -11.61 -25.94 -3.12
C ALA A 117 -10.97 -26.78 -4.25
N SER A 118 -9.79 -27.35 -4.00
CA SER A 118 -9.53 -28.81 -4.00
C SER A 118 -8.03 -29.14 -3.89
N GLY A 119 -7.68 -29.92 -2.86
CA GLY A 119 -6.77 -31.10 -2.92
C GLY A 119 -5.27 -30.94 -3.26
N PRO A 120 -4.34 -31.49 -2.44
CA PRO A 120 -2.92 -31.61 -2.77
C PRO A 120 -2.64 -32.88 -3.60
N GLY A 121 -1.84 -32.79 -4.67
CA GLY A 121 -1.48 -33.98 -5.45
C GLY A 121 -0.46 -33.76 -6.58
N ALA A 122 0.80 -34.10 -6.27
CA ALA A 122 1.81 -34.75 -7.13
C ALA A 122 2.45 -34.03 -8.36
N GLN A 123 3.76 -33.74 -8.17
CA GLN A 123 4.94 -34.15 -8.98
C GLN A 123 5.04 -33.75 -10.47
N THR A 124 6.02 -32.89 -10.84
CA THR A 124 7.32 -33.18 -11.50
C THR A 124 7.95 -31.90 -12.09
N ALA A 125 9.26 -31.69 -11.87
CA ALA A 125 10.14 -30.69 -12.52
C ALA A 125 10.85 -31.31 -13.76
N PRO A 126 11.77 -30.67 -14.54
CA PRO A 126 12.41 -29.32 -14.44
C PRO A 126 12.63 -28.54 -15.80
N GLU A 127 13.37 -27.41 -15.73
CA GLU A 127 14.13 -26.65 -16.79
C GLU A 127 13.35 -25.64 -17.68
N GLN A 128 13.52 -24.32 -17.49
CA GLN A 128 14.48 -23.38 -18.14
C GLN A 128 14.30 -23.21 -19.66
N ASP A 129 13.76 -22.06 -20.12
CA ASP A 129 14.50 -20.99 -20.81
C ASP A 129 13.58 -19.96 -21.52
N ASP A 130 14.17 -18.78 -21.71
CA ASP A 130 13.91 -17.73 -22.71
C ASP A 130 12.82 -16.65 -22.50
N ASP A 131 13.33 -15.49 -22.08
CA ASP A 131 12.98 -14.12 -22.51
C ASP A 131 12.19 -14.06 -23.84
N VAL A 132 10.86 -13.98 -23.73
CA VAL A 132 10.02 -13.46 -24.82
C VAL A 132 9.74 -11.99 -24.54
N VAL A 133 10.57 -11.17 -25.16
CA VAL A 133 10.41 -9.73 -25.27
C VAL A 133 9.29 -9.45 -26.26
N ASP A 134 8.08 -9.15 -25.78
CA ASP A 134 6.97 -8.71 -26.62
C ASP A 134 7.23 -7.26 -27.09
N ALA A 135 8.08 -7.16 -28.11
CA ALA A 135 8.32 -5.95 -28.88
C ALA A 135 7.12 -5.70 -29.79
N ASP A 136 6.01 -5.21 -29.23
CA ASP A 136 4.86 -4.78 -30.01
C ASP A 136 5.20 -3.50 -30.79
N PHE A 137 5.43 -3.75 -32.07
CA PHE A 137 5.77 -2.87 -33.18
C PHE A 137 4.72 -1.77 -33.37
N LYS A 138 5.10 -0.50 -33.11
CA LYS A 138 4.34 0.67 -33.56
C LYS A 138 4.46 0.81 -35.08
N GLU A 139 3.43 0.40 -35.80
CA GLU A 139 3.27 0.67 -37.23
C GLU A 139 3.13 2.18 -37.46
N VAL A 140 4.19 2.80 -37.99
CA VAL A 140 4.18 4.18 -38.43
C VAL A 140 3.56 4.23 -39.83
N LYS A 141 2.30 4.67 -39.91
CA LYS A 141 1.67 5.06 -41.18
C LYS A 141 2.55 6.13 -41.85
N LYS A 142 3.02 5.83 -43.05
CA LYS A 142 3.53 6.82 -44.00
C LYS A 142 2.58 6.83 -45.21
N ASP A 143 2.22 8.05 -45.59
CA ASP A 143 1.50 8.41 -46.83
C ASP A 143 2.10 7.79 -48.10
#